data_AF-A0A833VPT1-F1
#
_entry.id   AF-A0A833VPT1-F1
#
_cell.length_a   1.000
_cell.length_b   1.000
_cell.length_c   1.000
_cell.angle_alpha   90.00
_cell.angle_beta   90.00
_cell.angle_gamma   90.00
#
_symmetry.space_group_name_H-M   'P 1'
#
loop_
_entity.id
_entity.type
_entity.pdbx_description
1 polymer ?
#
loop_
_entity_poly.entity_id
_entity_poly.type
_entity_poly.pdbx_seq_one_letter_code
_entity_poly.pdbx_strand_id
1 'polypeptide(L)'
;MASLLTLLSEQRRSIISILSIFLLSSLLLFLLSSNFDRFSGSSFSSIISSSPSPSISASRKQLNSSLPTPPPVQPTTGPVSEEEEREENDKFNFKWELCTVGKGVQAADYIPCLDNIKAIKALQSRRHMEHRERHCPSPPPRCLVPLPRGYMDPVPWPRSRDMIWYKNVPHSKLAEYKKDQNWVKVSGNFLVFPGGGTQFKQGVRKYIRFIEQILPAVGWGRRTRVILDVGCGVASFGGYLLDQNVITMSFAPKDEHEAQIQFALERGIPAFLSVIGTQKLPFPDNSFDMLHCARCRVHWDADGGAPLLELNRVLRPGGFFVWSATPVYRKNEKDQSVWRAMVTLTNSICWKTVVKSTQSNGIGVVIYQKPVSNSCYFERKATDPPVCPKKGSPIIPWYSPLDSCILQINQKQPVEWPASWPERLEKVHSSLLPEENLITDRKHWKELISNMYMTDIGVNWSSVRNVMDLNAGFGGFAAALIDMPLWVMNVVPVSGPDTLPIIYSRGLIGVYHDWCESFNTYPRTYDLLHSSNLLGNIMTRCDVIEVISEIDRILRPGKWVVLQESPDTLKKIKPIFLSLYYKATIVKNQFLVGRKSFWRHDNTQKNI
;
A
#
# COMPACT_ATOMS: atom_id res chain seq x y z
N MET A 1 -65.99 7.31 -6.01
CA MET A 1 -65.65 6.40 -4.89
C MET A 1 -65.81 4.90 -5.21
N ALA A 2 -66.65 4.48 -6.16
CA ALA A 2 -66.80 3.05 -6.50
C ALA A 2 -65.58 2.39 -7.19
N SER A 3 -64.72 3.15 -7.88
CA SER A 3 -63.53 2.63 -8.57
C SER A 3 -62.31 2.37 -7.67
N LEU A 4 -62.29 2.91 -6.45
CA LEU A 4 -61.15 2.76 -5.53
C LEU A 4 -61.30 1.50 -4.64
N LEU A 5 -62.54 1.11 -4.35
CA LEU A 5 -62.87 -0.08 -3.55
C LEU A 5 -62.65 -1.39 -4.33
N THR A 6 -62.86 -1.39 -5.65
CA THR A 6 -62.56 -2.54 -6.52
C THR A 6 -61.05 -2.79 -6.62
N LEU A 7 -60.25 -1.74 -6.78
CA LEU A 7 -58.78 -1.82 -6.87
C LEU A 7 -58.14 -2.36 -5.59
N LEU A 8 -58.67 -1.95 -4.41
CA LEU A 8 -58.22 -2.45 -3.11
C LEU A 8 -58.60 -3.93 -2.88
N SER A 9 -59.69 -4.40 -3.49
CA SER A 9 -60.11 -5.80 -3.39
C SER A 9 -59.26 -6.75 -4.24
N GLU A 10 -58.82 -6.31 -5.42
CA GLU A 10 -57.93 -7.08 -6.31
C GLU A 10 -56.50 -7.16 -5.75
N GLN A 11 -55.98 -6.08 -5.17
CA GLN A 11 -54.68 -6.09 -4.51
C GLN A 11 -54.64 -7.06 -3.32
N ARG A 12 -55.72 -7.15 -2.53
CA ARG A 12 -55.81 -8.09 -1.40
C ARG A 12 -55.82 -9.55 -1.84
N ARG A 13 -56.52 -9.90 -2.92
CA ARG A 13 -56.54 -11.27 -3.47
C ARG A 13 -55.19 -11.69 -4.05
N SER A 14 -54.47 -10.75 -4.64
CA SER A 14 -53.12 -11.00 -5.19
C SER A 14 -52.08 -11.25 -4.08
N ILE A 15 -52.14 -10.48 -2.99
CA ILE A 15 -51.24 -10.66 -1.82
C ILE A 15 -51.49 -12.00 -1.11
N ILE A 16 -52.76 -12.40 -0.93
CA ILE A 16 -53.11 -13.68 -0.30
C ILE A 16 -52.64 -14.87 -1.16
N SER A 17 -52.71 -14.74 -2.49
CA SER A 17 -52.23 -15.78 -3.42
C SER A 17 -50.71 -15.93 -3.38
N ILE A 18 -49.96 -14.82 -3.31
CA ILE A 18 -48.49 -14.85 -3.20
C ILE A 18 -48.04 -15.44 -1.87
N LEU A 19 -48.70 -15.11 -0.76
CA LEU A 19 -48.42 -15.70 0.56
C LEU A 19 -48.70 -17.21 0.59
N SER A 20 -49.77 -17.66 -0.07
CA SER A 20 -50.12 -19.08 -0.16
C SER A 20 -49.08 -19.88 -0.95
N ILE A 21 -48.56 -19.32 -2.05
CA ILE A 21 -47.48 -19.94 -2.85
C ILE A 21 -46.15 -19.99 -2.06
N PHE A 22 -45.86 -18.97 -1.24
CA PHE A 22 -44.68 -18.96 -0.36
C PHE A 22 -44.77 -19.99 0.78
N LEU A 23 -45.96 -20.22 1.32
CA LEU A 23 -46.21 -21.25 2.34
C LEU A 23 -46.14 -22.67 1.76
N LEU A 24 -46.67 -22.87 0.54
CA LEU A 24 -46.57 -24.17 -0.15
C LEU A 24 -45.12 -24.49 -0.56
N SER A 25 -44.33 -23.51 -1.00
CA SER A 25 -42.94 -23.73 -1.37
C SER A 25 -42.03 -23.99 -0.16
N SER A 26 -42.28 -23.33 0.97
CA SER A 26 -41.53 -23.58 2.22
C SER A 26 -41.85 -24.95 2.82
N LEU A 27 -43.11 -25.40 2.75
CA LEU A 27 -43.51 -26.74 3.19
C LEU A 27 -42.88 -27.83 2.30
N LEU A 28 -42.78 -27.60 0.99
CA LEU A 28 -42.13 -28.54 0.06
C LEU A 28 -40.61 -28.63 0.29
N LEU A 29 -39.95 -27.51 0.59
CA LEU A 29 -38.53 -27.47 0.97
C LEU A 29 -38.25 -28.19 2.29
N PHE A 30 -39.17 -28.13 3.26
CA PHE A 30 -39.04 -28.82 4.54
C PHE A 30 -39.25 -30.34 4.43
N LEU A 31 -40.12 -30.78 3.51
CA LEU A 31 -40.32 -32.20 3.19
C LEU A 31 -39.17 -32.81 2.36
N LEU A 32 -38.45 -31.98 1.59
CA LEU A 32 -37.27 -32.39 0.82
C LEU A 32 -35.99 -32.44 1.68
N SER A 33 -35.86 -31.58 2.68
CA SER A 33 -34.68 -31.58 3.58
C SER A 33 -34.71 -32.69 4.64
N SER A 34 -35.89 -33.22 4.96
CA SER A 34 -36.05 -34.30 5.97
C SER A 34 -35.78 -35.71 5.42
N ASN A 35 -35.47 -35.87 4.13
CA ASN A 35 -35.18 -37.16 3.49
C ASN A 35 -33.71 -37.36 3.05
N PHE A 36 -32.80 -36.43 3.35
CA PHE A 36 -31.42 -36.49 2.85
C PHE A 36 -30.36 -37.05 3.84
N ASP A 37 -30.76 -37.49 5.04
CA ASP A 37 -29.87 -38.10 6.05
C ASP A 37 -29.84 -39.64 6.04
N ARG A 38 -30.15 -40.28 4.91
CA ARG A 38 -29.91 -41.72 4.69
C ARG A 38 -29.26 -41.91 3.33
N PHE A 39 -28.18 -42.72 3.30
CA PHE A 39 -27.20 -42.96 2.21
C PHE A 39 -26.12 -41.86 2.14
N SER A 40 -24.82 -42.11 2.31
CA SER A 40 -24.03 -43.30 2.01
C SER A 40 -22.70 -43.20 2.78
N GLY A 41 -22.46 -44.16 3.68
CA GLY A 41 -21.10 -44.53 4.07
C GLY A 41 -20.54 -45.54 3.07
N SER A 42 -19.31 -45.33 2.62
CA SER A 42 -18.46 -46.42 2.13
C SER A 42 -16.99 -46.03 2.23
N SER A 43 -16.33 -46.72 3.13
CA SER A 43 -14.90 -46.92 3.25
C SER A 43 -14.31 -47.49 1.96
N PHE A 44 -13.13 -47.02 1.56
CA PHE A 44 -12.23 -47.79 0.69
C PHE A 44 -10.78 -47.59 1.13
N SER A 45 -10.11 -48.71 1.35
CA SER A 45 -8.70 -48.86 1.71
C SER A 45 -8.11 -49.96 0.82
N SER A 46 -7.03 -49.64 0.10
CA SER A 46 -5.98 -50.57 -0.41
C SER A 46 -5.00 -49.74 -1.27
N ILE A 47 -3.71 -49.53 -0.96
CA ILE A 47 -2.53 -50.42 -0.81
C ILE A 47 -1.69 -50.57 -2.12
N ILE A 48 -0.38 -50.22 -2.03
CA ILE A 48 0.83 -50.60 -2.83
C ILE A 48 1.01 -49.92 -4.23
N SER A 49 2.18 -49.42 -4.68
CA SER A 49 3.59 -49.80 -4.46
C SER A 49 4.62 -48.66 -4.46
N SER A 50 5.74 -48.91 -3.76
CA SER A 50 7.05 -48.26 -3.83
C SER A 50 7.88 -48.80 -5.01
N SER A 51 8.79 -48.04 -5.64
CA SER A 51 10.26 -47.96 -5.38
C SER A 51 10.97 -47.41 -6.66
N PRO A 52 12.33 -47.27 -6.77
CA PRO A 52 13.13 -46.13 -6.30
C PRO A 52 14.16 -45.53 -7.32
N SER A 53 14.65 -44.31 -7.02
CA SER A 53 16.00 -43.67 -7.24
C SER A 53 16.69 -43.69 -8.64
N PRO A 54 17.62 -42.75 -8.98
CA PRO A 54 18.96 -42.69 -8.36
C PRO A 54 19.54 -41.28 -8.09
N SER A 55 20.28 -41.24 -6.99
CA SER A 55 21.27 -40.23 -6.60
C SER A 55 22.58 -40.39 -7.38
N ILE A 56 23.14 -39.28 -7.88
CA ILE A 56 24.49 -39.24 -8.47
C ILE A 56 25.47 -38.73 -7.41
N SER A 57 26.38 -39.61 -7.00
CA SER A 57 27.61 -39.28 -6.28
C SER A 57 28.75 -39.13 -7.28
N ALA A 58 29.49 -38.02 -7.24
CA ALA A 58 30.79 -37.91 -7.91
C ALA A 58 31.84 -37.39 -6.92
N SER A 59 32.81 -38.27 -6.67
CA SER A 59 34.00 -38.07 -5.85
C SER A 59 35.01 -37.14 -6.54
N ARG A 60 35.67 -36.23 -5.79
CA ARG A 60 36.96 -35.68 -6.22
C ARG A 60 37.86 -35.27 -5.05
N LYS A 61 38.82 -36.17 -4.79
CA LYS A 61 40.26 -35.97 -4.48
C LYS A 61 40.66 -34.80 -3.55
N GLN A 62 41.12 -35.19 -2.37
CA GLN A 62 42.07 -34.46 -1.54
C GLN A 62 43.34 -34.12 -2.34
N LEU A 63 43.80 -32.87 -2.19
CA LEU A 63 45.19 -32.50 -2.41
C LEU A 63 45.65 -31.67 -1.20
N ASN A 64 46.61 -32.21 -0.45
CA ASN A 64 47.30 -31.54 0.64
C ASN A 64 48.24 -30.47 0.08
N SER A 65 48.18 -29.26 0.62
CA SER A 65 49.32 -28.34 0.65
C SER A 65 49.26 -27.46 1.90
N SER A 66 50.20 -27.73 2.80
CA SER A 66 50.51 -27.01 4.03
C SER A 66 51.25 -25.69 3.78
N LEU A 67 50.88 -24.61 4.48
CA LEU A 67 51.69 -23.42 4.82
C LEU A 67 50.92 -22.57 5.88
N PRO A 68 51.57 -21.70 6.68
CA PRO A 68 51.44 -21.68 8.14
C PRO A 68 50.44 -20.64 8.68
N THR A 69 49.89 -20.96 9.84
CA THR A 69 48.96 -20.14 10.64
C THR A 69 49.66 -18.93 11.29
N PRO A 70 49.07 -17.71 11.25
CA PRO A 70 49.44 -16.62 12.15
C PRO A 70 48.81 -16.84 13.55
N PRO A 71 49.33 -16.21 14.62
CA PRO A 71 48.92 -16.48 15.99
C PRO A 71 47.48 -16.01 16.28
N PRO A 72 46.79 -16.63 17.26
CA PRO A 72 45.40 -16.31 17.56
C PRO A 72 45.28 -14.93 18.22
N VAL A 73 44.53 -14.03 17.58
CA VAL A 73 44.02 -12.82 18.22
C VAL A 73 42.81 -13.22 19.05
N GLN A 74 42.89 -13.01 20.36
CA GLN A 74 41.77 -13.22 21.28
C GLN A 74 40.60 -12.28 20.94
N PRO A 75 39.37 -12.78 20.77
CA PRO A 75 38.17 -11.94 20.74
C PRO A 75 37.79 -11.60 22.18
N THR A 76 38.04 -10.36 22.60
CA THR A 76 37.41 -9.78 23.79
C THR A 76 36.00 -9.29 23.45
N THR A 77 35.06 -10.23 23.31
CA THR A 77 33.63 -9.96 23.49
C THR A 77 33.03 -11.15 24.19
N GLY A 78 32.98 -11.09 25.53
CA GLY A 78 32.17 -12.01 26.32
C GLY A 78 30.67 -11.77 26.05
N PRO A 79 29.80 -12.78 26.22
CA PRO A 79 28.37 -12.58 26.22
C PRO A 79 27.99 -11.71 27.41
N VAL A 80 27.35 -10.57 27.15
CA VAL A 80 26.65 -9.76 28.16
C VAL A 80 25.59 -10.66 28.79
N SER A 81 25.57 -10.77 30.12
CA SER A 81 24.64 -11.64 30.83
C SER A 81 23.20 -11.11 30.73
N GLU A 82 22.21 -11.99 30.75
CA GLU A 82 20.78 -11.60 30.80
C GLU A 82 20.43 -10.73 32.03
N GLU A 83 21.33 -10.66 33.02
CA GLU A 83 21.20 -9.84 34.22
C GLU A 83 21.62 -8.39 33.97
N GLU A 84 22.68 -8.14 33.18
CA GLU A 84 23.09 -6.77 32.80
C GLU A 84 22.06 -6.08 31.88
N GLU A 85 21.37 -6.84 31.01
CA GLU A 85 20.24 -6.31 30.23
C GLU A 85 19.00 -5.97 31.09
N ARG A 86 18.78 -6.67 32.21
CA ARG A 86 17.68 -6.36 33.14
C ARG A 86 17.99 -5.14 34.00
N GLU A 87 19.22 -4.98 34.48
CA GLU A 87 19.62 -3.81 35.27
C GLU A 87 19.60 -2.50 34.45
N GLU A 88 19.91 -2.54 33.15
CA GLU A 88 19.77 -1.37 32.26
C GLU A 88 18.28 -1.00 32.01
N ASN A 89 17.39 -2.00 32.04
CA ASN A 89 15.94 -1.85 31.90
C ASN A 89 15.28 -1.21 33.14
N ASP A 90 15.75 -1.53 34.35
CA ASP A 90 15.21 -0.96 35.60
C ASP A 90 15.53 0.54 35.78
N LYS A 91 16.56 1.06 35.09
CA LYS A 91 16.91 2.49 35.11
C LYS A 91 15.93 3.38 34.36
N PHE A 92 15.17 2.82 33.41
CA PHE A 92 14.19 3.56 32.62
C PHE A 92 12.83 2.87 32.74
N ASN A 93 12.05 3.27 33.74
CA ASN A 93 10.74 2.71 34.07
C ASN A 93 9.67 3.05 33.00
N PHE A 94 9.82 2.50 31.78
CA PHE A 94 8.88 2.67 30.68
C PHE A 94 7.69 1.72 30.85
N LYS A 95 6.52 2.29 31.15
CA LYS A 95 5.27 1.52 31.25
C LYS A 95 4.48 1.63 29.94
N TRP A 96 4.48 0.56 29.17
CA TRP A 96 3.72 0.46 27.92
C TRP A 96 2.30 -0.05 28.18
N GLU A 97 1.31 0.56 27.53
CA GLU A 97 -0.10 0.13 27.62
C GLU A 97 -0.65 -0.19 26.24
N LEU A 98 -1.66 -1.07 26.18
CA LEU A 98 -2.36 -1.33 24.92
C LEU A 98 -3.25 -0.16 24.53
N CYS A 99 -3.36 0.09 23.22
CA CYS A 99 -4.24 1.13 22.71
C CYS A 99 -5.71 0.84 23.03
N THR A 100 -6.37 1.81 23.68
CA THR A 100 -7.82 1.81 23.84
C THR A 100 -8.45 2.32 22.56
N VAL A 101 -9.35 1.54 21.96
CA VAL A 101 -9.97 1.87 20.67
C VAL A 101 -11.47 2.08 20.80
N GLY A 102 -12.02 2.94 19.92
CA GLY A 102 -13.45 3.21 19.88
C GLY A 102 -14.27 2.02 19.37
N LYS A 103 -15.59 2.06 19.63
CA LYS A 103 -16.53 1.05 19.12
C LYS A 103 -16.43 0.94 17.59
N GLY A 104 -16.32 -0.30 17.10
CA GLY A 104 -16.23 -0.61 15.66
C GLY A 104 -14.80 -0.61 15.11
N VAL A 105 -13.78 -0.35 15.93
CA VAL A 105 -12.37 -0.47 15.57
C VAL A 105 -11.81 -1.74 16.19
N GLN A 106 -11.22 -2.61 15.37
CA GLN A 106 -10.50 -3.78 15.88
C GLN A 106 -9.15 -3.32 16.42
N ALA A 107 -8.84 -3.65 17.69
CA ALA A 107 -7.63 -3.18 18.36
C ALA A 107 -6.35 -3.56 17.59
N ALA A 108 -6.31 -4.76 17.00
CA ALA A 108 -5.18 -5.23 16.20
C ALA A 108 -4.98 -4.45 14.88
N ASP A 109 -6.02 -3.76 14.39
CA ASP A 109 -6.00 -3.00 13.14
C ASP A 109 -6.16 -1.48 13.38
N TYR A 110 -5.81 -1.03 14.59
CA TYR A 110 -5.88 0.37 14.95
C TYR A 110 -4.87 1.21 14.17
N ILE A 111 -5.37 2.28 13.54
CA ILE A 111 -4.62 3.25 12.76
C ILE A 111 -5.00 4.63 13.31
N PRO A 112 -4.15 5.26 14.16
CA PRO A 112 -4.54 6.41 14.96
C PRO A 112 -5.20 7.55 14.17
N CYS A 113 -4.63 7.92 13.03
CA CYS A 113 -5.15 9.00 12.20
C CYS A 113 -6.41 8.65 11.41
N LEU A 114 -6.78 7.38 11.26
CA LEU A 114 -7.99 6.97 10.54
C LEU A 114 -9.10 6.47 11.48
N ASP A 115 -8.75 6.24 12.75
CA ASP A 115 -9.65 5.71 13.79
C ASP A 115 -9.89 6.72 14.92
N ASN A 116 -9.57 8.00 14.71
CA ASN A 116 -9.92 9.07 15.64
C ASN A 116 -11.41 9.38 15.59
N ILE A 117 -12.21 8.49 16.21
CA ILE A 117 -13.67 8.55 16.20
C ILE A 117 -14.19 9.88 16.75
N LYS A 118 -13.48 10.50 17.71
CA LYS A 118 -13.86 11.80 18.27
C LYS A 118 -13.79 12.90 17.20
N ALA A 119 -12.67 13.01 16.49
CA ALA A 119 -12.51 13.99 15.41
C ALA A 119 -13.50 13.72 14.26
N ILE A 120 -13.64 12.46 13.83
CA ILE A 120 -14.54 12.07 12.73
C ILE A 120 -16.02 12.33 13.05
N LYS A 121 -16.43 12.23 14.32
CA LYS A 121 -17.79 12.59 14.77
C LYS A 121 -18.02 14.09 14.85
N ALA A 122 -16.96 14.88 15.04
CA ALA A 122 -17.03 16.34 15.10
C ALA A 122 -17.09 17.00 13.71
N LEU A 123 -16.89 16.24 12.62
CA LEU A 123 -16.99 16.75 11.26
C LEU A 123 -18.41 17.27 10.97
N GLN A 124 -18.49 18.46 10.37
CA GLN A 124 -19.75 19.08 9.97
C GLN A 124 -20.42 18.36 8.79
N SER A 125 -19.64 17.66 7.97
CA SER A 125 -20.09 16.96 6.77
C SER A 125 -19.30 15.66 6.57
N ARG A 126 -19.87 14.76 5.78
CA ARG A 126 -19.22 13.53 5.29
C ARG A 126 -19.35 13.35 3.77
N ARG A 127 -19.87 14.38 3.08
CA ARG A 127 -20.29 14.33 1.68
C ARG A 127 -19.10 14.16 0.72
N HIS A 128 -17.94 14.69 1.09
CA HIS A 128 -16.75 14.78 0.25
C HIS A 128 -15.67 13.79 0.75
N MET A 129 -16.08 12.68 1.36
CA MET A 129 -15.17 11.66 1.91
C MET A 129 -14.19 12.16 2.98
N GLU A 130 -14.37 13.36 3.53
CA GLU A 130 -13.53 13.97 4.56
C GLU A 130 -13.40 13.08 5.80
N HIS A 131 -14.43 12.29 6.11
CA HIS A 131 -14.44 11.32 7.21
C HIS A 131 -13.52 10.10 7.00
N ARG A 132 -12.97 9.88 5.80
CA ARG A 132 -11.98 8.83 5.49
C ARG A 132 -10.56 9.38 5.35
N GLU A 133 -10.39 10.69 5.50
CA GLU A 133 -9.08 11.34 5.52
C GLU A 133 -8.39 11.17 6.86
N ARG A 134 -7.17 11.68 6.96
CA ARG A 134 -6.39 11.70 8.20
C ARG A 134 -6.97 12.71 9.19
N HIS A 135 -7.24 12.24 10.39
CA HIS A 135 -7.66 12.99 11.58
C HIS A 135 -6.79 12.56 12.76
N CYS A 136 -5.53 12.97 12.80
CA CYS A 136 -4.59 12.48 13.81
C CYS A 136 -4.94 12.94 15.23
N PRO A 137 -4.80 12.07 16.26
CA PRO A 137 -4.92 12.49 17.66
C PRO A 137 -3.76 13.42 18.05
N SER A 138 -4.03 14.34 18.97
CA SER A 138 -3.03 15.21 19.59
C SER A 138 -3.20 15.15 21.11
N PRO A 139 -2.19 14.70 21.87
CA PRO A 139 -0.89 14.21 21.39
C PRO A 139 -0.99 12.87 20.62
N PRO A 140 0.03 12.51 19.82
CA PRO A 140 0.13 11.18 19.20
C PRO A 140 0.13 10.06 20.25
N PRO A 141 -0.38 8.86 19.90
CA PRO A 141 -0.50 7.78 20.86
C PRO A 141 0.86 7.16 21.20
N ARG A 142 1.06 6.87 22.48
CA ARG A 142 2.23 6.15 23.02
C ARG A 142 1.89 4.71 23.42
N CYS A 143 0.83 4.17 22.85
CA CYS A 143 0.28 2.86 23.19
C CYS A 143 0.66 1.81 22.14
N LEU A 144 0.62 0.54 22.54
CA LEU A 144 0.95 -0.59 21.69
C LEU A 144 -0.30 -1.20 21.06
N VAL A 145 -0.15 -1.63 19.80
CA VAL A 145 -1.20 -2.37 19.08
C VAL A 145 -1.00 -3.88 19.30
N PRO A 146 -2.04 -4.62 19.75
CA PRO A 146 -1.94 -6.06 19.99
C PRO A 146 -1.78 -6.86 18.68
N LEU A 147 -1.32 -8.10 18.81
CA LEU A 147 -1.28 -9.05 17.69
C LEU A 147 -2.65 -9.72 17.49
N PRO A 148 -3.04 -10.04 16.25
CA PRO A 148 -4.15 -10.95 16.00
C PRO A 148 -3.91 -12.31 16.68
N ARG A 149 -4.99 -12.95 17.15
CA ARG A 149 -4.89 -14.26 17.81
C ARG A 149 -4.37 -15.31 16.83
N GLY A 150 -3.23 -15.92 17.16
CA GLY A 150 -2.58 -16.91 16.30
C GLY A 150 -1.92 -16.32 15.06
N TYR A 151 -1.50 -15.05 15.13
CA TYR A 151 -0.65 -14.42 14.11
C TYR A 151 0.60 -15.27 13.83
N MET A 152 0.96 -15.38 12.56
CA MET A 152 2.08 -16.18 12.07
C MET A 152 3.04 -15.31 11.25
N ASP A 153 4.26 -15.81 11.07
CA ASP A 153 5.17 -15.22 10.10
C ASP A 153 4.55 -15.21 8.69
N PRO A 154 4.62 -14.08 7.97
CA PRO A 154 4.02 -13.94 6.64
C PRO A 154 4.51 -15.01 5.66
N VAL A 155 3.65 -15.41 4.73
CA VAL A 155 4.02 -16.31 3.63
C VAL A 155 5.18 -15.69 2.83
N PRO A 156 6.27 -16.42 2.54
CA PRO A 156 7.39 -15.87 1.78
C PRO A 156 7.02 -15.46 0.35
N TRP A 157 7.64 -14.39 -0.14
CA TRP A 157 7.56 -14.01 -1.55
C TRP A 157 8.23 -15.09 -2.44
N PRO A 158 7.71 -15.41 -3.64
CA PRO A 158 6.57 -14.81 -4.34
C PRO A 158 5.20 -15.43 -4.00
N ARG A 159 5.14 -16.48 -3.17
CA ARG A 159 3.88 -17.16 -2.84
C ARG A 159 2.88 -16.21 -2.17
N SER A 160 3.36 -15.26 -1.37
CA SER A 160 2.52 -14.22 -0.74
C SER A 160 1.71 -13.40 -1.73
N ARG A 161 2.16 -13.25 -2.98
CA ARG A 161 1.37 -12.55 -4.02
C ARG A 161 0.00 -13.18 -4.19
N ASP A 162 -0.11 -14.50 -4.13
CA ASP A 162 -1.32 -15.24 -4.49
C ASP A 162 -2.00 -15.90 -3.28
N MET A 163 -1.34 -15.96 -2.11
CA MET A 163 -1.96 -16.47 -0.87
C MET A 163 -1.35 -15.87 0.40
N ILE A 164 -2.16 -15.66 1.44
CA ILE A 164 -1.72 -15.26 2.78
C ILE A 164 -2.39 -16.10 3.85
N TRP A 165 -1.87 -16.06 5.07
CA TRP A 165 -2.52 -16.70 6.22
C TRP A 165 -3.83 -16.00 6.58
N TYR A 166 -4.91 -16.78 6.73
CA TYR A 166 -6.18 -16.24 7.20
C TYR A 166 -6.06 -15.57 8.59
N LYS A 167 -5.30 -16.19 9.50
CA LYS A 167 -5.13 -15.69 10.87
C LYS A 167 -4.41 -14.34 10.97
N ASN A 168 -3.62 -13.96 9.96
CA ASN A 168 -2.92 -12.68 9.95
C ASN A 168 -3.85 -11.52 9.59
N VAL A 169 -4.91 -11.81 8.81
CA VAL A 169 -5.92 -10.85 8.38
C VAL A 169 -7.30 -11.51 8.49
N PRO A 170 -7.83 -11.72 9.72
CA PRO A 170 -8.99 -12.58 9.98
C PRO A 170 -10.33 -11.89 9.63
N HIS A 171 -10.43 -11.30 8.44
CA HIS A 171 -11.60 -10.62 7.92
C HIS A 171 -12.24 -11.49 6.82
N SER A 172 -13.32 -12.20 7.13
CA SER A 172 -14.02 -13.08 6.16
C SER A 172 -15.04 -12.35 5.29
N LYS A 173 -15.53 -11.17 5.72
CA LYS A 173 -16.60 -10.43 5.05
C LYS A 173 -16.33 -10.17 3.56
N LEU A 174 -15.09 -9.81 3.20
CA LEU A 174 -14.73 -9.57 1.80
C LEU A 174 -14.79 -10.86 0.97
N ALA A 175 -14.31 -11.98 1.52
CA ALA A 175 -14.37 -13.28 0.86
C ALA A 175 -15.82 -13.73 0.63
N GLU A 176 -16.71 -13.50 1.60
CA GLU A 176 -18.14 -13.79 1.49
C GLU A 176 -18.84 -12.89 0.45
N TYR A 177 -18.63 -11.57 0.54
CA TYR A 177 -19.29 -10.57 -0.30
C TYR A 177 -18.80 -10.57 -1.76
N LYS A 178 -17.56 -11.03 -2.01
CA LYS A 178 -16.91 -11.03 -3.35
C LYS A 178 -16.62 -12.41 -3.90
N LYS A 179 -17.21 -13.48 -3.34
CA LYS A 179 -16.98 -14.87 -3.76
C LYS A 179 -17.13 -15.07 -5.29
N ASP A 180 -18.16 -14.47 -5.89
CA ASP A 180 -18.48 -14.63 -7.32
C ASP A 180 -17.57 -13.82 -8.25
N GLN A 181 -16.78 -12.90 -7.69
CA GLN A 181 -15.88 -12.03 -8.45
C GLN A 181 -14.43 -12.54 -8.44
N ASN A 182 -14.15 -13.66 -7.75
CA ASN A 182 -12.82 -14.23 -7.60
C ASN A 182 -11.79 -13.20 -7.07
N TRP A 183 -12.18 -12.34 -6.13
CA TRP A 183 -11.23 -11.40 -5.49
C TRP A 183 -10.36 -12.13 -4.47
N VAL A 184 -11.01 -12.84 -3.56
CA VAL A 184 -10.39 -13.59 -2.45
C VAL A 184 -11.22 -14.85 -2.23
N LYS A 185 -10.57 -15.97 -1.93
CA LYS A 185 -11.19 -17.24 -1.52
C LYS A 185 -10.56 -17.74 -0.24
N VAL A 186 -11.37 -18.26 0.67
CA VAL A 186 -10.87 -19.00 1.84
C VAL A 186 -10.57 -20.43 1.40
N SER A 187 -9.35 -20.92 1.65
CA SER A 187 -8.90 -22.27 1.32
C SER A 187 -8.06 -22.83 2.46
N GLY A 188 -8.68 -23.64 3.32
CA GLY A 188 -8.05 -24.13 4.56
C GLY A 188 -7.60 -22.96 5.44
N ASN A 189 -6.31 -22.92 5.78
CA ASN A 189 -5.72 -21.85 6.61
C ASN A 189 -5.32 -20.59 5.81
N PHE A 190 -5.62 -20.54 4.51
CA PHE A 190 -5.18 -19.47 3.63
C PHE A 190 -6.35 -18.65 3.07
N LEU A 191 -6.07 -17.38 2.81
CA LEU A 191 -6.80 -16.55 1.86
C LEU A 191 -6.04 -16.56 0.53
N VAL A 192 -6.72 -16.92 -0.55
CA VAL A 192 -6.15 -17.10 -1.90
C VAL A 192 -6.69 -16.02 -2.83
N PHE A 193 -5.80 -15.42 -3.63
CA PHE A 193 -6.07 -14.28 -4.52
C PHE A 193 -5.89 -14.70 -5.98
N PRO A 194 -6.92 -15.21 -6.66
CA PRO A 194 -6.80 -15.73 -8.02
C PRO A 194 -6.68 -14.63 -9.09
N GLY A 195 -6.53 -13.36 -8.70
CA GLY A 195 -6.37 -12.22 -9.62
C GLY A 195 -7.66 -11.81 -10.34
N GLY A 196 -8.83 -12.23 -9.85
CA GLY A 196 -10.12 -11.78 -10.35
C GLY A 196 -10.47 -10.36 -9.90
N GLY A 197 -11.49 -9.79 -10.52
CA GLY A 197 -11.90 -8.40 -10.32
C GLY A 197 -13.29 -8.16 -10.90
N THR A 198 -14.03 -7.12 -10.47
CA THR A 198 -15.25 -6.75 -11.21
C THR A 198 -14.90 -6.43 -12.67
N GLN A 199 -13.81 -5.69 -12.89
CA GLN A 199 -13.35 -5.30 -14.23
C GLN A 199 -12.39 -6.32 -14.87
N PHE A 200 -11.95 -7.34 -14.12
CA PHE A 200 -11.01 -8.36 -14.59
C PHE A 200 -11.65 -9.76 -14.49
N LYS A 201 -12.85 -9.93 -15.06
CA LYS A 201 -13.62 -11.19 -14.96
C LYS A 201 -12.86 -12.44 -15.43
N GLN A 202 -11.96 -12.28 -16.40
CA GLN A 202 -11.13 -13.36 -16.93
C GLN A 202 -9.69 -13.36 -16.34
N GLY A 203 -9.47 -12.63 -15.25
CA GLY A 203 -8.18 -12.50 -14.57
C GLY A 203 -7.37 -11.27 -15.01
N VAL A 204 -6.63 -10.70 -14.06
CA VAL A 204 -5.84 -9.47 -14.24
C VAL A 204 -4.75 -9.58 -15.31
N ARG A 205 -4.14 -10.77 -15.51
CA ARG A 205 -3.16 -10.99 -16.59
C ARG A 205 -3.73 -10.76 -17.98
N LYS A 206 -5.01 -11.12 -18.22
CA LYS A 206 -5.67 -10.85 -19.50
C LYS A 206 -5.98 -9.37 -19.66
N TYR A 207 -6.35 -8.70 -18.57
CA TYR A 207 -6.60 -7.25 -18.57
C TYR A 207 -5.35 -6.43 -18.88
N ILE A 208 -4.21 -6.74 -18.25
CA ILE A 208 -2.92 -6.06 -18.51
C ILE A 208 -2.52 -6.21 -19.99
N ARG A 209 -2.62 -7.43 -20.55
CA ARG A 209 -2.35 -7.70 -21.97
C ARG A 209 -3.33 -6.98 -22.89
N PHE A 210 -4.61 -6.91 -22.51
CA PHE A 210 -5.61 -6.18 -23.29
C PHE A 210 -5.29 -4.69 -23.37
N ILE A 211 -4.87 -4.04 -22.26
CA ILE A 211 -4.44 -2.64 -22.28
C ILE A 211 -3.25 -2.44 -23.22
N GLU A 212 -2.26 -3.33 -23.15
CA GLU A 212 -1.09 -3.28 -24.02
C GLU A 212 -1.45 -3.46 -25.50
N GLN A 213 -2.40 -4.34 -25.82
CA GLN A 213 -2.87 -4.57 -27.19
C GLN A 213 -3.60 -3.35 -27.77
N ILE A 214 -4.45 -2.69 -26.98
CA ILE A 214 -5.22 -1.53 -27.47
C ILE A 214 -4.41 -0.23 -27.46
N LEU A 215 -3.34 -0.17 -26.67
CA LEU A 215 -2.42 0.97 -26.63
C LEU A 215 -0.97 0.48 -26.42
N PRO A 216 -0.28 0.01 -27.48
CA PRO A 216 1.11 -0.47 -27.36
C PRO A 216 2.08 0.58 -26.81
N ALA A 217 1.76 1.86 -27.01
CA ALA A 217 2.51 2.99 -26.48
C ALA A 217 2.60 3.02 -24.95
N VAL A 218 1.80 2.24 -24.22
CA VAL A 218 1.93 2.08 -22.76
C VAL A 218 3.32 1.53 -22.39
N GLY A 219 3.83 0.54 -23.13
CA GLY A 219 5.20 0.03 -22.96
C GLY A 219 5.57 -0.31 -21.51
N TRP A 220 4.90 -1.30 -20.93
CA TRP A 220 5.11 -1.73 -19.53
C TRP A 220 6.58 -1.98 -19.21
N GLY A 221 7.06 -1.42 -18.10
CA GLY A 221 8.43 -1.63 -17.62
C GLY A 221 9.52 -0.98 -18.45
N ARG A 222 9.17 -0.18 -19.46
CA ARG A 222 10.09 0.64 -20.25
C ARG A 222 9.68 2.10 -20.21
N ARG A 223 8.52 2.42 -20.81
CA ARG A 223 7.95 3.77 -20.81
C ARG A 223 7.13 4.03 -19.55
N THR A 224 6.25 3.09 -19.20
CA THR A 224 5.42 3.17 -17.99
C THR A 224 6.07 2.35 -16.89
N ARG A 225 6.66 3.03 -15.91
CA ARG A 225 7.36 2.40 -14.76
C ARG A 225 6.59 2.61 -13.46
N VAL A 226 6.06 3.81 -13.21
CA VAL A 226 5.41 4.18 -11.95
C VAL A 226 3.93 4.49 -12.17
N ILE A 227 3.07 3.73 -11.49
CA ILE A 227 1.60 3.83 -11.61
C ILE A 227 0.95 4.21 -10.28
N LEU A 228 -0.11 5.02 -10.34
CA LEU A 228 -1.06 5.19 -9.24
C LEU A 228 -2.33 4.37 -9.53
N ASP A 229 -2.66 3.42 -8.66
CA ASP A 229 -3.89 2.61 -8.77
C ASP A 229 -4.92 3.07 -7.73
N VAL A 230 -5.92 3.82 -8.20
CA VAL A 230 -6.96 4.44 -7.38
C VAL A 230 -8.08 3.44 -7.11
N GLY A 231 -8.45 3.25 -5.84
CA GLY A 231 -9.50 2.30 -5.45
C GLY A 231 -9.15 0.88 -5.85
N CYS A 232 -7.90 0.49 -5.61
CA CYS A 232 -7.22 -0.72 -6.12
C CYS A 232 -7.81 -2.07 -5.67
N GLY A 233 -8.80 -2.09 -4.76
CA GLY A 233 -9.26 -3.32 -4.14
C GLY A 233 -8.12 -4.00 -3.36
N VAL A 234 -7.84 -5.25 -3.70
CA VAL A 234 -6.71 -6.01 -3.12
C VAL A 234 -5.39 -5.80 -3.87
N ALA A 235 -5.29 -4.78 -4.73
CA ALA A 235 -4.09 -4.42 -5.51
C ALA A 235 -3.58 -5.51 -6.48
N SER A 236 -4.46 -6.36 -7.02
CA SER A 236 -4.06 -7.40 -7.99
C SER A 236 -3.47 -6.81 -9.28
N PHE A 237 -3.89 -5.63 -9.72
CA PHE A 237 -3.32 -4.95 -10.87
C PHE A 237 -1.84 -4.64 -10.65
N GLY A 238 -1.53 -3.92 -9.56
CA GLY A 238 -0.15 -3.64 -9.18
C GLY A 238 0.68 -4.89 -8.90
N GLY A 239 0.11 -5.89 -8.21
CA GLY A 239 0.82 -7.12 -7.85
C GLY A 239 1.28 -7.96 -9.04
N TYR A 240 0.53 -7.98 -10.14
CA TYR A 240 0.90 -8.72 -11.36
C TYR A 240 1.80 -7.91 -12.30
N LEU A 241 1.77 -6.58 -12.19
CA LEU A 241 2.64 -5.67 -12.94
C LEU A 241 4.11 -5.68 -12.45
N LEU A 242 4.35 -6.17 -11.22
CA LEU A 242 5.70 -6.41 -10.71
C LEU A 242 6.49 -7.37 -11.62
N ASP A 243 5.83 -8.38 -12.21
CA ASP A 243 6.45 -9.32 -13.18
C ASP A 243 6.93 -8.61 -14.47
N GLN A 244 6.50 -7.37 -14.72
CA GLN A 244 6.82 -6.56 -15.90
C GLN A 244 7.65 -5.32 -15.55
N ASN A 245 8.38 -5.32 -14.43
CA ASN A 245 9.15 -4.16 -13.98
C ASN A 245 8.32 -2.87 -13.88
N VAL A 246 7.06 -2.98 -13.45
CA VAL A 246 6.20 -1.83 -13.15
C VAL A 246 5.91 -1.82 -11.65
N ILE A 247 6.17 -0.68 -11.01
CA ILE A 247 5.87 -0.47 -9.60
C ILE A 247 4.61 0.40 -9.48
N THR A 248 3.63 -0.11 -8.74
CA THR A 248 2.31 0.53 -8.62
C THR A 248 2.09 0.93 -7.18
N MET A 249 1.94 2.23 -6.93
CA MET A 249 1.43 2.73 -5.67
C MET A 249 -0.09 2.59 -5.67
N SER A 250 -0.60 1.67 -4.86
CA SER A 250 -2.04 1.36 -4.81
C SER A 250 -2.67 2.02 -3.58
N PHE A 251 -3.86 2.61 -3.72
CA PHE A 251 -4.57 3.13 -2.55
C PHE A 251 -6.07 2.94 -2.59
N ALA A 252 -6.64 2.92 -1.39
CA ALA A 252 -8.06 2.93 -1.12
C ALA A 252 -8.29 3.46 0.30
N PRO A 253 -9.48 3.99 0.62
CA PRO A 253 -9.81 4.36 1.98
C PRO A 253 -9.82 3.13 2.88
N LYS A 254 -9.67 3.33 4.19
CA LYS A 254 -10.02 2.29 5.17
C LYS A 254 -11.52 2.06 5.07
N ASP A 255 -11.96 0.93 4.50
CA ASP A 255 -13.36 0.69 4.17
C ASP A 255 -14.10 -0.14 5.23
N GLU A 256 -15.44 -0.06 5.21
CA GLU A 256 -16.33 -0.83 6.11
C GLU A 256 -16.34 -2.35 5.82
N HIS A 257 -15.79 -2.77 4.68
CA HIS A 257 -15.67 -4.18 4.32
C HIS A 257 -14.40 -4.83 4.87
N GLU A 258 -13.60 -4.04 5.61
CA GLU A 258 -12.40 -4.38 6.38
C GLU A 258 -11.31 -5.10 5.54
N ALA A 259 -10.12 -4.48 5.47
CA ALA A 259 -8.85 -5.08 5.07
C ALA A 259 -8.42 -5.09 3.57
N GLN A 260 -9.03 -4.35 2.65
CA GLN A 260 -8.56 -4.33 1.23
C GLN A 260 -7.05 -4.02 1.07
N ILE A 261 -6.61 -2.88 1.64
CA ILE A 261 -5.20 -2.49 1.62
C ILE A 261 -4.35 -3.38 2.53
N GLN A 262 -4.90 -3.88 3.63
CA GLN A 262 -4.20 -4.82 4.51
C GLN A 262 -3.88 -6.13 3.77
N PHE A 263 -4.80 -6.64 2.94
CA PHE A 263 -4.54 -7.80 2.08
C PHE A 263 -3.41 -7.51 1.09
N ALA A 264 -3.40 -6.35 0.43
CA ALA A 264 -2.32 -5.97 -0.48
C ALA A 264 -0.95 -5.96 0.22
N LEU A 265 -0.88 -5.32 1.40
CA LEU A 265 0.33 -5.23 2.21
C LEU A 265 0.79 -6.59 2.72
N GLU A 266 -0.13 -7.45 3.19
CA GLU A 266 0.18 -8.79 3.66
C GLU A 266 0.72 -9.69 2.53
N ARG A 267 0.23 -9.49 1.30
CA ARG A 267 0.71 -10.14 0.07
C ARG A 267 2.07 -9.62 -0.42
N GLY A 268 2.59 -8.55 0.17
CA GLY A 268 3.86 -7.93 -0.24
C GLY A 268 3.76 -7.02 -1.45
N ILE A 269 2.60 -6.38 -1.66
CA ILE A 269 2.32 -5.46 -2.79
C ILE A 269 2.30 -4.01 -2.27
N PRO A 270 2.94 -3.05 -2.94
CA PRO A 270 2.95 -1.66 -2.51
C PRO A 270 1.55 -1.06 -2.44
N ALA A 271 1.17 -0.59 -1.27
CA ALA A 271 -0.12 0.06 -1.05
C ALA A 271 -0.07 1.01 0.16
N PHE A 272 -1.02 1.94 0.22
CA PHE A 272 -1.23 2.81 1.39
C PHE A 272 -2.70 3.21 1.51
N LEU A 273 -3.09 3.70 2.69
CA LEU A 273 -4.45 4.17 2.93
C LEU A 273 -4.58 5.63 2.55
N SER A 274 -5.53 5.94 1.67
CA SER A 274 -5.84 7.32 1.29
C SER A 274 -7.19 7.42 0.61
N VAL A 275 -7.67 8.64 0.44
CA VAL A 275 -8.86 8.99 -0.34
C VAL A 275 -8.63 10.32 -1.03
N ILE A 276 -9.28 10.55 -2.16
CA ILE A 276 -9.39 11.88 -2.75
C ILE A 276 -10.68 12.47 -2.19
N GLY A 277 -10.55 13.14 -1.04
CA GLY A 277 -11.67 13.77 -0.34
C GLY A 277 -11.68 15.27 -0.57
N THR A 278 -11.30 16.02 0.45
CA THR A 278 -11.10 17.48 0.43
C THR A 278 -9.64 17.90 0.36
N GLN A 279 -8.71 16.96 0.56
CA GLN A 279 -7.26 17.20 0.58
C GLN A 279 -6.52 16.54 -0.59
N LYS A 280 -5.37 17.13 -0.95
CA LYS A 280 -4.44 16.57 -1.94
C LYS A 280 -3.81 15.28 -1.45
N LEU A 281 -3.48 14.41 -2.40
CA LEU A 281 -2.64 13.25 -2.14
C LEU A 281 -1.22 13.70 -1.80
N PRO A 282 -0.51 12.99 -0.90
CA PRO A 282 0.83 13.35 -0.43
C PRO A 282 1.92 12.97 -1.45
N PHE A 283 1.69 13.33 -2.71
CA PHE A 283 2.58 13.12 -3.84
C PHE A 283 2.90 14.45 -4.51
N PRO A 284 4.11 14.61 -5.06
CA PRO A 284 4.45 15.78 -5.84
C PRO A 284 3.64 15.87 -7.14
N ASP A 285 3.62 17.05 -7.72
CA ASP A 285 3.06 17.28 -9.05
C ASP A 285 3.83 16.45 -10.10
N ASN A 286 3.13 15.96 -11.13
CA ASN A 286 3.71 15.22 -12.25
C ASN A 286 4.58 14.01 -11.81
N SER A 287 4.08 13.22 -10.87
CA SER A 287 4.81 12.07 -10.31
C SER A 287 4.68 10.80 -11.14
N PHE A 288 3.47 10.49 -11.62
CA PHE A 288 3.14 9.17 -12.18
C PHE A 288 3.15 9.15 -13.72
N ASP A 289 3.62 8.04 -14.30
CA ASP A 289 3.64 7.82 -15.75
C ASP A 289 2.23 7.46 -16.27
N MET A 290 1.47 6.72 -15.45
CA MET A 290 0.09 6.32 -15.72
C MET A 290 -0.73 6.31 -14.42
N LEU A 291 -2.01 6.65 -14.55
CA LEU A 291 -3.02 6.47 -13.51
C LEU A 291 -4.01 5.37 -13.94
N HIS A 292 -4.48 4.59 -12.98
CA HIS A 292 -5.44 3.52 -13.23
C HIS A 292 -6.61 3.59 -12.24
N CYS A 293 -7.83 3.40 -12.73
CA CYS A 293 -9.02 3.18 -11.93
C CYS A 293 -9.89 2.10 -12.56
N ALA A 294 -10.07 0.98 -11.84
CA ALA A 294 -10.99 -0.08 -12.19
C ALA A 294 -12.15 -0.15 -11.18
N ARG A 295 -13.26 0.52 -11.48
CA ARG A 295 -14.42 0.64 -10.59
C ARG A 295 -14.09 1.24 -9.20
N CYS A 296 -13.24 2.25 -9.17
CA CYS A 296 -12.69 2.85 -7.94
C CYS A 296 -13.69 3.63 -7.06
N ARG A 297 -14.95 3.81 -7.50
CA ARG A 297 -16.02 4.52 -6.78
C ARG A 297 -15.71 5.99 -6.46
N VAL A 298 -14.82 6.62 -7.22
CA VAL A 298 -14.59 8.07 -7.17
C VAL A 298 -15.55 8.76 -8.12
N HIS A 299 -16.21 9.80 -7.64
CA HIS A 299 -17.04 10.70 -8.45
C HIS A 299 -16.13 11.78 -9.03
N TRP A 300 -15.57 11.51 -10.21
CA TRP A 300 -14.55 12.36 -10.84
C TRP A 300 -15.05 13.75 -11.23
N ASP A 301 -16.35 13.88 -11.51
CA ASP A 301 -17.05 15.10 -11.87
C ASP A 301 -17.63 15.87 -10.67
N ALA A 302 -17.48 15.34 -9.46
CA ALA A 302 -17.94 16.01 -8.24
C ALA A 302 -17.14 17.28 -7.93
N ASP A 303 -17.76 18.21 -7.20
CA ASP A 303 -17.12 19.40 -6.63
C ASP A 303 -16.33 20.22 -7.67
N GLY A 304 -16.95 20.47 -8.82
CA GLY A 304 -16.32 21.20 -9.93
C GLY A 304 -15.21 20.41 -10.63
N GLY A 305 -15.16 19.09 -10.44
CA GLY A 305 -14.13 18.21 -11.01
C GLY A 305 -12.84 18.14 -10.17
N ALA A 306 -12.86 18.63 -8.92
CA ALA A 306 -11.69 18.64 -8.05
C ALA A 306 -10.97 17.27 -7.93
N PRO A 307 -11.68 16.12 -7.84
CA PRO A 307 -11.00 14.82 -7.81
C PRO A 307 -10.23 14.49 -9.11
N LEU A 308 -10.75 14.88 -10.27
CA LEU A 308 -10.04 14.69 -11.54
C LEU A 308 -8.91 15.71 -11.72
N LEU A 309 -9.06 16.93 -11.19
CA LEU A 309 -7.98 17.92 -11.15
C LEU A 309 -6.80 17.43 -10.29
N GLU A 310 -7.05 16.71 -9.20
CA GLU A 310 -6.00 16.06 -8.43
C GLU A 310 -5.27 14.98 -9.23
N LEU A 311 -5.99 14.17 -10.02
CA LEU A 311 -5.35 13.24 -10.95
C LEU A 311 -4.52 13.99 -12.01
N ASN A 312 -5.04 15.11 -12.53
CA ASN A 312 -4.30 15.95 -13.45
C ASN A 312 -3.04 16.54 -12.81
N ARG A 313 -3.06 16.88 -11.52
CA ARG A 313 -1.89 17.36 -10.78
C ARG A 313 -0.78 16.30 -10.72
N VAL A 314 -1.11 15.07 -10.34
CA VAL A 314 -0.12 14.01 -10.09
C VAL A 314 0.30 13.23 -11.36
N LEU A 315 -0.48 13.26 -12.44
CA LEU A 315 -0.13 12.64 -13.72
C LEU A 315 0.92 13.46 -14.47
N ARG A 316 1.98 12.82 -14.98
CA ARG A 316 2.96 13.47 -15.84
C ARG A 316 2.34 13.96 -17.16
N PRO A 317 2.76 15.12 -17.70
CA PRO A 317 2.37 15.56 -19.04
C PRO A 317 2.67 14.48 -20.09
N GLY A 318 1.72 14.18 -20.96
CA GLY A 318 1.80 13.07 -21.92
C GLY A 318 1.50 11.68 -21.35
N GLY A 319 1.26 11.56 -20.04
CA GLY A 319 0.91 10.32 -19.36
C GLY A 319 -0.55 9.92 -19.58
N PHE A 320 -0.88 8.69 -19.19
CA PHE A 320 -2.18 8.08 -19.48
C PHE A 320 -3.05 7.92 -18.22
N PHE A 321 -4.35 8.11 -18.37
CA PHE A 321 -5.34 7.66 -17.40
C PHE A 321 -6.20 6.55 -17.98
N VAL A 322 -6.10 5.35 -17.40
CA VAL A 322 -6.88 4.17 -17.77
C VAL A 322 -8.08 4.07 -16.86
N TRP A 323 -9.28 4.27 -17.41
CA TRP A 323 -10.52 4.21 -16.66
C TRP A 323 -11.40 3.06 -17.15
N SER A 324 -11.61 2.08 -16.28
CA SER A 324 -12.52 0.96 -16.49
C SER A 324 -13.65 1.01 -15.47
N ALA A 325 -14.82 1.48 -15.90
CA ALA A 325 -15.99 1.64 -15.03
C ALA A 325 -17.29 1.47 -15.81
N THR A 326 -18.40 1.24 -15.08
CA THR A 326 -19.71 1.00 -15.71
C THR A 326 -20.18 2.13 -16.64
N PRO A 327 -19.91 3.43 -16.38
CA PRO A 327 -20.22 4.50 -17.33
C PRO A 327 -19.57 4.36 -18.70
N VAL A 328 -18.46 3.63 -18.81
CA VAL A 328 -17.72 3.47 -20.07
C VAL A 328 -18.46 2.57 -21.07
N TYR A 329 -19.18 1.55 -20.58
CA TYR A 329 -19.75 0.48 -21.41
C TYR A 329 -21.24 0.21 -21.19
N ARG A 330 -21.85 0.70 -20.11
CA ARG A 330 -23.30 0.55 -19.90
C ARG A 330 -24.05 1.70 -20.56
N LYS A 331 -25.27 1.39 -21.04
CA LYS A 331 -26.11 2.32 -21.80
C LYS A 331 -27.33 2.82 -21.03
N ASN A 332 -27.47 2.54 -19.73
CA ASN A 332 -28.57 3.12 -18.95
C ASN A 332 -28.32 4.63 -18.71
N GLU A 333 -29.40 5.38 -18.45
CA GLU A 333 -29.36 6.84 -18.35
C GLU A 333 -28.39 7.35 -17.28
N LYS A 334 -28.35 6.69 -16.11
CA LYS A 334 -27.43 7.03 -15.03
C LYS A 334 -25.96 6.93 -15.46
N ASP A 335 -25.57 5.80 -16.03
CA ASP A 335 -24.20 5.57 -16.52
C ASP A 335 -23.88 6.53 -17.68
N GLN A 336 -24.82 6.82 -18.58
CA GLN A 336 -24.64 7.78 -19.67
C GLN A 336 -24.52 9.23 -19.20
N SER A 337 -25.22 9.62 -18.12
CA SER A 337 -25.10 10.93 -17.50
C SER A 337 -23.68 11.15 -16.95
N VAL A 338 -23.18 10.18 -16.17
CA VAL A 338 -21.81 10.22 -15.64
C VAL A 338 -20.77 10.20 -16.77
N TRP A 339 -20.99 9.42 -17.83
CA TRP A 339 -20.13 9.42 -19.00
C TRP A 339 -20.06 10.80 -19.68
N ARG A 340 -21.21 11.45 -19.89
CA ARG A 340 -21.27 12.80 -20.47
C ARG A 340 -20.54 13.82 -19.60
N ALA A 341 -20.77 13.80 -18.29
CA ALA A 341 -20.06 14.68 -17.35
C ALA A 341 -18.55 14.49 -17.43
N MET A 342 -18.09 13.24 -17.45
CA MET A 342 -16.67 12.91 -17.61
C MET A 342 -16.08 13.37 -18.94
N VAL A 343 -16.78 13.19 -20.05
CA VAL A 343 -16.31 13.69 -21.36
C VAL A 343 -16.24 15.22 -21.35
N THR A 344 -17.24 15.91 -20.81
CA THR A 344 -17.24 17.37 -20.67
C THR A 344 -16.04 17.85 -19.86
N LEU A 345 -15.82 17.27 -18.68
CA LEU A 345 -14.72 17.66 -17.80
C LEU A 345 -13.34 17.32 -18.37
N THR A 346 -13.16 16.11 -18.94
CA THR A 346 -11.88 15.74 -19.57
C THR A 346 -11.54 16.66 -20.75
N ASN A 347 -12.54 17.04 -21.55
CA ASN A 347 -12.35 18.03 -22.61
C ASN A 347 -12.00 19.41 -22.06
N SER A 348 -12.65 19.86 -20.97
CA SER A 348 -12.36 21.17 -20.39
C SER A 348 -10.95 21.26 -19.80
N ILE A 349 -10.39 20.15 -19.30
CA ILE A 349 -8.99 20.06 -18.86
C ILE A 349 -8.02 19.59 -19.96
N CYS A 350 -8.43 19.65 -21.24
CA CYS A 350 -7.61 19.33 -22.41
C CYS A 350 -7.08 17.88 -22.50
N TRP A 351 -7.69 16.94 -21.79
CA TRP A 351 -7.34 15.53 -21.92
C TRP A 351 -7.89 14.96 -23.22
N LYS A 352 -7.05 14.24 -23.97
CA LYS A 352 -7.45 13.60 -25.22
C LYS A 352 -7.89 12.16 -24.95
N THR A 353 -9.03 11.75 -25.51
CA THR A 353 -9.38 10.32 -25.55
C THR A 353 -8.52 9.65 -26.61
N VAL A 354 -7.58 8.78 -26.20
CA VAL A 354 -6.70 8.07 -27.14
C VAL A 354 -7.26 6.70 -27.53
N VAL A 355 -7.99 6.06 -26.62
CA VAL A 355 -8.61 4.76 -26.86
C VAL A 355 -9.95 4.70 -26.13
N LYS A 356 -10.97 4.14 -26.79
CA LYS A 356 -12.17 3.61 -26.13
C LYS A 356 -12.46 2.24 -26.72
N SER A 357 -12.39 1.20 -25.91
CA SER A 357 -12.52 -0.19 -26.37
C SER A 357 -13.33 -1.02 -25.39
N THR A 358 -13.92 -2.12 -25.88
CA THR A 358 -14.70 -3.07 -25.07
C THR A 358 -14.16 -4.48 -25.30
N GLN A 359 -13.86 -5.19 -24.21
CA GLN A 359 -13.46 -6.59 -24.26
C GLN A 359 -14.63 -7.48 -24.68
N SER A 360 -14.34 -8.70 -25.15
CA SER A 360 -15.34 -9.71 -25.51
C SER A 360 -16.33 -10.05 -24.39
N ASN A 361 -15.96 -9.84 -23.12
CA ASN A 361 -16.81 -10.04 -21.95
C ASN A 361 -17.71 -8.83 -21.59
N GLY A 362 -17.76 -7.82 -22.46
CA GLY A 362 -18.57 -6.61 -22.30
C GLY A 362 -17.97 -5.54 -21.37
N ILE A 363 -16.73 -5.72 -20.89
CA ILE A 363 -16.05 -4.73 -20.04
C ILE A 363 -15.33 -3.71 -20.92
N GLY A 364 -15.75 -2.45 -20.79
CA GLY A 364 -15.14 -1.32 -21.48
C GLY A 364 -14.00 -0.67 -20.70
N VAL A 365 -13.07 -0.12 -21.47
CA VAL A 365 -11.96 0.71 -21.02
C VAL A 365 -11.89 1.95 -21.90
N VAL A 366 -11.71 3.11 -21.29
CA VAL A 366 -11.28 4.33 -21.96
C VAL A 366 -9.90 4.70 -21.45
N ILE A 367 -9.04 5.18 -22.35
CA ILE A 367 -7.73 5.72 -22.01
C ILE A 367 -7.70 7.18 -22.45
N TYR A 368 -7.42 8.06 -21.50
CA TYR A 368 -7.18 9.48 -21.73
C TYR A 368 -5.68 9.77 -21.67
N GLN A 369 -5.25 10.84 -22.34
CA GLN A 369 -3.88 11.34 -22.29
C GLN A 369 -3.86 12.81 -21.86
N LYS A 370 -3.04 13.12 -20.85
CA LYS A 370 -2.79 14.49 -20.39
C LYS A 370 -1.97 15.26 -21.45
N PRO A 371 -2.25 16.56 -21.73
CA PRO A 371 -1.48 17.33 -22.69
C PRO A 371 -0.02 17.49 -22.25
N VAL A 372 0.86 17.77 -23.22
CA VAL A 372 2.31 17.97 -23.02
C VAL A 372 2.72 19.44 -22.89
N SER A 373 1.81 20.39 -23.18
CA SER A 373 2.05 21.82 -23.10
C SER A 373 0.81 22.58 -22.59
N ASN A 374 0.99 23.83 -22.16
CA ASN A 374 -0.11 24.69 -21.73
C ASN A 374 -0.91 25.31 -22.87
N SER A 375 -0.52 25.14 -24.14
CA SER A 375 -1.18 25.81 -25.28
C SER A 375 -2.69 25.60 -25.25
N CYS A 376 -3.10 24.34 -25.07
CA CYS A 376 -4.52 24.03 -24.96
C CYS A 376 -5.19 24.71 -23.77
N TYR A 377 -4.54 24.80 -22.59
CA TYR A 377 -5.15 25.41 -21.40
C TYR A 377 -5.46 26.90 -21.58
N PHE A 378 -4.62 27.62 -22.32
CA PHE A 378 -4.76 29.06 -22.57
C PHE A 378 -5.64 29.39 -23.79
N GLU A 379 -5.79 28.46 -24.74
CA GLU A 379 -6.58 28.65 -25.97
C GLU A 379 -8.05 28.20 -25.83
N ARG A 380 -8.45 27.68 -24.66
CA ARG A 380 -9.83 27.20 -24.42
C ARG A 380 -10.84 28.34 -24.50
N LYS A 381 -11.94 28.11 -25.21
CA LYS A 381 -13.09 29.05 -25.25
C LYS A 381 -13.78 29.19 -23.90
N ALA A 382 -13.93 28.08 -23.17
CA ALA A 382 -14.47 28.06 -21.81
C ALA A 382 -13.31 27.93 -20.81
N THR A 383 -13.28 28.83 -19.84
CA THR A 383 -12.21 28.92 -18.84
C THR A 383 -12.56 28.21 -17.52
N ASP A 384 -13.64 27.43 -17.48
CA ASP A 384 -14.02 26.62 -16.32
C ASP A 384 -13.57 25.15 -16.51
N PRO A 385 -12.75 24.57 -15.62
CA PRO A 385 -12.10 25.21 -14.47
C PRO A 385 -10.96 26.16 -14.88
N PRO A 386 -10.65 27.21 -14.09
CA PRO A 386 -9.62 28.19 -14.41
C PRO A 386 -8.22 27.59 -14.36
N VAL A 387 -7.24 28.27 -14.96
CA VAL A 387 -5.82 27.89 -14.80
C VAL A 387 -5.31 28.46 -13.48
N CYS A 388 -4.59 27.64 -12.69
CA CYS A 388 -4.04 28.11 -11.43
C CYS A 388 -3.05 29.27 -11.64
N PRO A 389 -2.97 30.25 -10.73
CA PRO A 389 -1.91 31.26 -10.77
C PRO A 389 -0.54 30.57 -10.69
N LYS A 390 0.48 31.22 -11.26
CA LYS A 390 1.86 30.71 -11.15
C LYS A 390 2.23 30.67 -9.67
N LYS A 391 2.40 29.46 -9.13
CA LYS A 391 2.91 29.26 -7.77
C LYS A 391 4.40 29.63 -7.74
N GLY A 392 4.86 30.16 -6.60
CA GLY A 392 6.28 30.38 -6.30
C GLY A 392 6.99 29.06 -6.01
N SER A 393 7.76 29.00 -4.92
CA SER A 393 8.42 27.76 -4.48
C SER A 393 7.44 26.57 -4.38
N PRO A 394 7.87 25.34 -4.69
CA PRO A 394 7.02 24.16 -4.57
C PRO A 394 6.52 24.03 -3.13
N ILE A 395 5.20 23.89 -2.98
CA ILE A 395 4.54 23.68 -1.70
C ILE A 395 4.33 22.18 -1.55
N ILE A 396 4.94 21.56 -0.54
CA ILE A 396 4.70 20.17 -0.18
C ILE A 396 3.19 20.00 0.10
N PRO A 397 2.47 19.13 -0.63
CA PRO A 397 1.01 18.99 -0.51
C PRO A 397 0.63 18.17 0.74
N TRP A 398 0.98 18.66 1.92
CA TRP A 398 0.63 18.08 3.22
C TRP A 398 -0.53 18.88 3.86
N TYR A 399 -1.63 18.21 4.22
CA TYR A 399 -2.90 18.82 4.65
C TYR A 399 -3.40 19.97 3.76
N SER A 400 -3.01 19.96 2.48
CA SER A 400 -3.36 21.00 1.52
C SER A 400 -4.71 20.69 0.87
N PRO A 401 -5.66 21.64 0.80
CA PRO A 401 -6.93 21.44 0.10
C PRO A 401 -6.74 21.11 -1.38
N LEU A 402 -7.70 20.38 -1.96
CA LEU A 402 -7.77 20.16 -3.40
C LEU A 402 -7.82 21.48 -4.17
N ASP A 403 -7.13 21.52 -5.31
CA ASP A 403 -7.20 22.68 -6.21
C ASP A 403 -8.52 22.64 -7.00
N SER A 404 -9.13 23.80 -7.20
CA SER A 404 -10.28 24.01 -8.11
C SER A 404 -9.85 24.57 -9.48
N CYS A 405 -8.57 24.47 -9.81
CA CYS A 405 -7.95 25.02 -11.01
C CYS A 405 -6.98 24.03 -11.67
N ILE A 406 -6.67 24.25 -12.95
CA ILE A 406 -5.73 23.45 -13.72
C ILE A 406 -4.30 23.88 -13.40
N LEU A 407 -3.49 22.94 -12.89
CA LEU A 407 -2.06 23.16 -12.67
C LEU A 407 -1.35 23.40 -14.02
N GLN A 408 -0.60 24.50 -14.12
CA GLN A 408 0.24 24.80 -15.27
C GLN A 408 1.38 23.79 -15.41
N ILE A 409 1.61 23.33 -16.62
CA ILE A 409 2.77 22.54 -17.01
C ILE A 409 3.98 23.49 -17.07
N ASN A 410 5.00 23.26 -16.25
CA ASN A 410 6.16 24.17 -16.22
C ASN A 410 6.89 24.17 -17.58
N GLN A 411 6.91 25.32 -18.25
CA GLN A 411 7.48 25.49 -19.61
C GLN A 411 8.97 25.86 -19.62
N LYS A 412 9.60 26.05 -18.45
CA LYS A 412 11.02 26.49 -18.41
C LYS A 412 12.00 25.48 -18.99
N GLN A 413 11.57 24.25 -19.26
CA GLN A 413 12.29 23.22 -20.01
C GLN A 413 11.27 22.41 -20.83
N PRO A 414 11.63 21.81 -21.97
CA PRO A 414 10.75 20.81 -22.56
C PRO A 414 10.47 19.77 -21.49
N VAL A 415 9.20 19.51 -21.20
CA VAL A 415 8.82 18.38 -20.33
C VAL A 415 9.10 17.11 -21.12
N GLU A 416 10.38 16.77 -21.19
CA GLU A 416 10.84 15.56 -21.84
C GLU A 416 10.39 14.40 -20.99
N TRP A 417 9.83 13.38 -21.66
CA TRP A 417 9.45 12.16 -20.96
C TRP A 417 10.70 11.56 -20.28
N PRO A 418 10.60 11.03 -19.05
CA PRO A 418 11.76 10.43 -18.40
C PRO A 418 12.42 9.38 -19.29
N ALA A 419 13.73 9.17 -19.11
CA ALA A 419 14.43 8.08 -19.79
C ALA A 419 13.70 6.73 -19.59
N SER A 420 13.89 5.79 -20.50
CA SER A 420 13.27 4.48 -20.34
C SER A 420 13.85 3.76 -19.12
N TRP A 421 13.06 2.91 -18.47
CA TRP A 421 13.57 1.99 -17.46
C TRP A 421 14.49 0.93 -18.12
N PRO A 422 15.65 0.58 -17.51
CA PRO A 422 16.13 0.98 -16.18
C PRO A 422 16.98 2.26 -16.14
N GLU A 423 17.31 2.86 -17.28
CA GLU A 423 18.24 4.00 -17.37
C GLU A 423 17.84 5.21 -16.53
N ARG A 424 16.53 5.48 -16.38
CA ARG A 424 16.03 6.59 -15.55
C ARG A 424 16.36 6.48 -14.07
N LEU A 425 16.71 5.30 -13.56
CA LEU A 425 17.14 5.15 -12.16
C LEU A 425 18.39 6.00 -11.87
N GLU A 426 19.23 6.14 -12.90
CA GLU A 426 20.55 6.78 -12.87
C GLU A 426 20.54 8.15 -13.56
N LYS A 427 19.90 8.24 -14.73
CA LYS A 427 19.84 9.46 -15.54
C LYS A 427 18.65 10.32 -15.15
N VAL A 428 18.81 11.13 -14.11
CA VAL A 428 17.79 12.11 -13.71
C VAL A 428 18.13 13.46 -14.30
N HIS A 429 17.44 13.84 -15.38
CA HIS A 429 17.44 15.22 -15.86
C HIS A 429 16.59 16.06 -14.91
N SER A 430 17.20 16.62 -13.87
CA SER A 430 16.54 17.53 -12.95
C SER A 430 17.26 18.87 -12.93
N SER A 431 16.55 19.96 -13.27
CA SER A 431 17.02 21.33 -13.03
C SER A 431 17.01 21.71 -11.56
N LEU A 432 16.43 20.88 -10.69
CA LEU A 432 16.29 21.14 -9.26
C LEU A 432 17.49 20.65 -8.44
N LEU A 433 18.37 19.83 -9.02
CA LEU A 433 19.55 19.30 -8.33
C LEU A 433 20.78 19.23 -9.25
N PRO A 434 21.97 19.62 -8.75
CA PRO A 434 23.23 19.27 -9.40
C PRO A 434 23.36 17.75 -9.55
N GLU A 435 23.78 17.30 -10.73
CA GLU A 435 24.00 15.87 -11.03
C GLU A 435 25.00 15.22 -10.05
N GLU A 436 25.98 15.98 -9.59
CA GLU A 436 26.98 15.57 -8.60
C GLU A 436 26.38 15.07 -7.28
N ASN A 437 25.26 15.66 -6.82
CA ASN A 437 24.59 15.23 -5.59
C ASN A 437 24.02 13.81 -5.74
N LEU A 438 23.44 13.49 -6.90
CA LEU A 438 22.90 12.16 -7.18
C LEU A 438 24.01 11.12 -7.37
N ILE A 439 25.13 11.51 -7.99
CA ILE A 439 26.30 10.65 -8.12
C ILE A 439 26.85 10.29 -6.73
N THR A 440 26.97 11.29 -5.85
CA THR A 440 27.47 11.13 -4.48
C THR A 440 26.55 10.27 -3.63
N ASP A 441 25.24 10.56 -3.63
CA ASP A 441 24.21 9.78 -2.91
C ASP A 441 24.25 8.30 -3.31
N ARG A 442 24.30 8.02 -4.61
CA ARG A 442 24.40 6.65 -5.12
C ARG A 442 25.67 5.94 -4.67
N LYS A 443 26.83 6.59 -4.78
CA LYS A 443 28.11 5.98 -4.37
C LYS A 443 28.07 5.64 -2.88
N HIS A 444 27.60 6.59 -2.07
CA HIS A 444 27.42 6.42 -0.64
C HIS A 444 26.53 5.22 -0.31
N TRP A 445 25.31 5.15 -0.87
CA TRP A 445 24.38 4.06 -0.57
C TRP A 445 24.85 2.71 -1.09
N LYS A 446 25.48 2.65 -2.27
CA LYS A 446 26.03 1.39 -2.80
C LYS A 446 27.12 0.83 -1.89
N GLU A 447 28.03 1.69 -1.42
CA GLU A 447 29.08 1.31 -0.48
C GLU A 447 28.49 0.91 0.89
N LEU A 448 27.54 1.69 1.40
CA LEU A 448 26.94 1.42 2.71
C LEU A 448 26.13 0.12 2.72
N ILE A 449 25.35 -0.15 1.66
CA ILE A 449 24.62 -1.41 1.53
C ILE A 449 25.58 -2.59 1.50
N SER A 450 26.62 -2.52 0.66
CA SER A 450 27.61 -3.59 0.52
C SER A 450 28.39 -3.85 1.80
N ASN A 451 28.87 -2.79 2.47
CA ASN A 451 29.86 -2.89 3.54
C ASN A 451 29.25 -2.91 4.95
N MET A 452 27.97 -2.56 5.11
CA MET A 452 27.28 -2.57 6.39
C MET A 452 26.07 -3.50 6.38
N TYR A 453 25.13 -3.28 5.45
CA TYR A 453 23.84 -3.97 5.46
C TYR A 453 23.93 -5.44 5.05
N MET A 454 24.84 -5.77 4.13
CA MET A 454 25.04 -7.15 3.66
C MET A 454 26.01 -7.95 4.51
N THR A 455 26.90 -7.29 5.26
CA THR A 455 27.99 -7.93 6.01
C THR A 455 27.78 -7.87 7.52
N ASP A 456 27.67 -6.67 8.10
CA ASP A 456 27.80 -6.45 9.54
C ASP A 456 26.46 -6.46 10.29
N ILE A 457 25.38 -5.98 9.67
CA ILE A 457 24.06 -5.85 10.31
C ILE A 457 23.35 -7.21 10.41
N GLY A 458 23.69 -8.18 9.56
CA GLY A 458 23.15 -9.54 9.62
C GLY A 458 21.64 -9.66 9.33
N VAL A 459 21.07 -8.71 8.57
CA VAL A 459 19.66 -8.80 8.13
C VAL A 459 19.48 -10.05 7.27
N ASN A 460 18.49 -10.88 7.61
CA ASN A 460 18.10 -11.98 6.74
C ASN A 460 17.27 -11.46 5.55
N TRP A 461 17.97 -11.00 4.50
CA TRP A 461 17.39 -10.43 3.28
C TRP A 461 16.41 -11.36 2.56
N SER A 462 16.58 -12.69 2.66
CA SER A 462 15.63 -13.66 2.08
C SER A 462 14.23 -13.60 2.70
N SER A 463 14.11 -13.01 3.89
CA SER A 463 12.86 -12.86 4.64
C SER A 463 12.26 -11.45 4.57
N VAL A 464 12.87 -10.54 3.81
CA VAL A 464 12.49 -9.13 3.69
C VAL A 464 11.78 -8.89 2.36
N ARG A 465 10.59 -8.29 2.41
CA ARG A 465 9.82 -7.94 1.21
C ARG A 465 9.33 -6.50 1.23
N ASN A 466 8.71 -6.09 2.32
CA ASN A 466 8.17 -4.74 2.50
C ASN A 466 9.20 -3.90 3.26
N VAL A 467 9.83 -2.93 2.59
CA VAL A 467 10.82 -2.06 3.23
C VAL A 467 10.28 -0.62 3.26
N MET A 468 10.62 0.12 4.30
CA MET A 468 10.38 1.55 4.36
C MET A 468 11.66 2.27 4.74
N ASP A 469 12.00 3.28 3.96
CA ASP A 469 13.02 4.25 4.30
C ASP A 469 12.33 5.49 4.89
N LEU A 470 12.54 5.70 6.18
CA LEU A 470 11.87 6.74 6.96
C LEU A 470 12.38 8.15 6.59
N ASN A 471 13.57 8.25 5.99
CA ASN A 471 14.17 9.53 5.59
C ASN A 471 14.92 9.39 4.26
N ALA A 472 14.16 9.29 3.17
CA ALA A 472 14.67 8.74 1.93
C ALA A 472 15.71 9.60 1.17
N GLY A 473 15.87 10.88 1.51
CA GLY A 473 16.74 11.79 0.76
C GLY A 473 16.41 11.72 -0.74
N PHE A 474 17.38 11.36 -1.59
CA PHE A 474 17.16 11.21 -3.03
C PHE A 474 16.70 9.80 -3.48
N GLY A 475 16.37 8.91 -2.54
CA GLY A 475 15.99 7.52 -2.79
C GLY A 475 17.17 6.59 -3.07
N GLY A 476 18.39 6.98 -2.68
CA GLY A 476 19.61 6.20 -2.93
C GLY A 476 19.62 4.83 -2.27
N PHE A 477 19.06 4.71 -1.06
CA PHE A 477 18.87 3.42 -0.39
C PHE A 477 18.01 2.48 -1.26
N ALA A 478 16.84 2.92 -1.70
CA ALA A 478 15.98 2.12 -2.57
C ALA A 478 16.62 1.77 -3.92
N ALA A 479 17.38 2.69 -4.50
CA ALA A 479 18.11 2.44 -5.74
C ALA A 479 19.21 1.38 -5.56
N ALA A 480 19.92 1.39 -4.43
CA ALA A 480 20.95 0.39 -4.13
C ALA A 480 20.37 -1.02 -3.90
N LEU A 481 19.08 -1.14 -3.60
CA LEU A 481 18.37 -2.41 -3.38
C LEU A 481 17.53 -2.86 -4.59
N ILE A 482 17.64 -2.19 -5.75
CA ILE A 482 16.68 -2.36 -6.86
C ILE A 482 16.63 -3.78 -7.43
N ASP A 483 17.74 -4.50 -7.40
CA ASP A 483 17.85 -5.87 -7.93
C ASP A 483 17.33 -6.94 -6.96
N MET A 484 16.95 -6.55 -5.74
CA MET A 484 16.35 -7.45 -4.78
C MET A 484 14.84 -7.60 -4.99
N PRO A 485 14.25 -8.77 -4.66
CA PRO A 485 12.83 -9.03 -4.81
C PRO A 485 12.01 -8.37 -3.68
N LEU A 486 12.25 -7.08 -3.42
CA LEU A 486 11.59 -6.25 -2.41
C LEU A 486 11.06 -4.95 -3.03
N TRP A 487 10.35 -4.16 -2.24
CA TRP A 487 10.00 -2.79 -2.60
C TRP A 487 10.24 -1.87 -1.41
N VAL A 488 10.54 -0.61 -1.70
CA VAL A 488 10.81 0.41 -0.68
C VAL A 488 9.75 1.51 -0.75
N MET A 489 9.06 1.74 0.36
CA MET A 489 8.32 2.98 0.60
C MET A 489 9.33 4.07 0.97
N ASN A 490 9.64 4.98 0.04
CA ASN A 490 10.52 6.10 0.31
C ASN A 490 9.73 7.24 0.97
N VAL A 491 10.00 7.54 2.23
CA VAL A 491 9.33 8.64 2.94
C VAL A 491 10.21 9.88 2.95
N VAL A 492 9.66 11.00 2.49
CA VAL A 492 10.31 12.31 2.57
C VAL A 492 9.62 13.13 3.66
N PRO A 493 10.31 13.43 4.78
CA PRO A 493 9.73 14.23 5.86
C PRO A 493 9.30 15.62 5.38
N VAL A 494 8.11 16.06 5.78
CA VAL A 494 7.58 17.39 5.39
C VAL A 494 8.38 18.57 5.94
N SER A 495 9.19 18.33 6.97
CA SER A 495 10.10 19.31 7.57
C SER A 495 11.47 19.38 6.87
N GLY A 496 11.74 18.50 5.91
CA GLY A 496 13.01 18.41 5.20
C GLY A 496 12.97 19.01 3.79
N PRO A 497 14.08 18.91 3.05
CA PRO A 497 14.13 19.28 1.64
C PRO A 497 13.16 18.46 0.78
N ASP A 498 12.52 19.12 -0.19
CA ASP A 498 11.60 18.44 -1.11
C ASP A 498 12.33 17.63 -2.18
N THR A 499 12.63 16.37 -1.87
CA THR A 499 13.35 15.45 -2.75
C THR A 499 12.46 14.40 -3.42
N LEU A 500 11.19 14.31 -3.03
CA LEU A 500 10.27 13.30 -3.56
C LEU A 500 10.02 13.41 -5.09
N PRO A 501 10.01 14.61 -5.73
CA PRO A 501 9.96 14.71 -7.19
C PRO A 501 11.11 13.97 -7.90
N ILE A 502 12.30 13.96 -7.30
CA ILE A 502 13.47 13.27 -7.84
C ILE A 502 13.30 11.76 -7.73
N ILE A 503 12.81 11.25 -6.59
CA ILE A 503 12.52 9.83 -6.37
C ILE A 503 11.55 9.31 -7.45
N TYR A 504 10.46 10.04 -7.72
CA TYR A 504 9.53 9.66 -8.79
C TYR A 504 10.16 9.75 -10.19
N SER A 505 11.03 10.73 -10.42
CA SER A 505 11.73 10.88 -11.71
C SER A 505 12.68 9.70 -11.97
N ARG A 506 13.27 9.13 -10.91
CA ARG A 506 14.07 7.89 -10.95
C ARG A 506 13.27 6.62 -11.23
N GLY A 507 11.93 6.69 -11.23
CA GLY A 507 11.09 5.51 -11.39
C GLY A 507 10.89 4.70 -10.10
N LEU A 508 11.06 5.35 -8.95
CA LEU A 508 10.79 4.83 -7.61
C LEU A 508 9.46 5.40 -7.07
N ILE A 509 8.99 4.87 -5.94
CA ILE A 509 7.75 5.32 -5.28
C ILE A 509 8.03 5.86 -3.88
N GLY A 510 7.18 6.78 -3.41
CA GLY A 510 7.30 7.35 -2.08
C GLY A 510 6.16 8.29 -1.71
N VAL A 511 6.18 8.80 -0.49
CA VAL A 511 5.16 9.71 0.05
C VAL A 511 5.79 10.81 0.90
N TYR A 512 5.13 11.96 0.96
CA TYR A 512 5.40 12.92 2.03
C TYR A 512 4.78 12.44 3.34
N HIS A 513 5.45 12.69 4.46
CA HIS A 513 4.90 12.38 5.76
C HIS A 513 5.47 13.26 6.87
N ASP A 514 4.65 13.53 7.89
CA ASP A 514 5.10 14.09 9.15
C ASP A 514 5.21 12.99 10.20
N TRP A 515 6.44 12.67 10.62
CA TRP A 515 6.73 11.64 11.62
C TRP A 515 6.33 12.00 13.06
N CYS A 516 5.84 13.22 13.31
CA CYS A 516 5.12 13.56 14.53
C CYS A 516 3.66 13.09 14.50
N GLU A 517 3.23 12.40 13.44
CA GLU A 517 1.92 11.78 13.32
C GLU A 517 2.03 10.32 12.91
N SER A 518 1.01 9.50 13.19
CA SER A 518 1.00 8.10 12.73
C SER A 518 0.85 7.97 11.22
N PHE A 519 1.56 7.03 10.60
CA PHE A 519 1.55 6.77 9.17
C PHE A 519 0.24 6.12 8.69
N ASN A 520 -0.15 6.41 7.44
CA ASN A 520 -1.36 5.87 6.79
C ASN A 520 -1.21 4.40 6.33
N THR A 521 -0.92 3.52 7.28
CA THR A 521 -0.75 2.09 7.02
C THR A 521 -1.31 1.24 8.16
N TYR A 522 -1.65 -0.01 7.83
CA TYR A 522 -2.02 -1.00 8.84
C TYR A 522 -0.81 -1.33 9.74
N PRO A 523 -1.05 -1.68 11.01
CA PRO A 523 0.01 -2.20 11.87
C PRO A 523 0.67 -3.46 11.25
N ARG A 524 1.94 -3.70 11.58
CA ARG A 524 2.69 -4.90 11.14
C ARG A 524 2.75 -5.04 9.61
N THR A 525 3.12 -3.96 8.93
CA THR A 525 3.21 -3.91 7.47
C THR A 525 4.62 -4.20 6.95
N TYR A 526 5.64 -3.67 7.60
CA TYR A 526 7.01 -3.66 7.06
C TYR A 526 7.90 -4.74 7.70
N ASP A 527 8.81 -5.28 6.89
CA ASP A 527 9.82 -6.28 7.27
C ASP A 527 11.18 -5.65 7.57
N LEU A 528 11.42 -4.43 7.10
CA LEU A 528 12.58 -3.62 7.45
C LEU A 528 12.17 -2.15 7.50
N LEU A 529 12.41 -1.50 8.63
CA LEU A 529 12.37 -0.04 8.76
C LEU A 529 13.80 0.48 8.83
N HIS A 530 14.14 1.36 7.88
CA HIS A 530 15.44 1.99 7.77
C HIS A 530 15.33 3.48 8.08
N SER A 531 16.33 4.07 8.73
CA SER A 531 16.50 5.51 8.71
C SER A 531 17.97 5.93 8.74
N SER A 532 18.29 7.03 8.06
CA SER A 532 19.55 7.76 8.20
C SER A 532 19.29 9.19 8.68
N ASN A 533 19.78 9.51 9.88
CA ASN A 533 19.79 10.85 10.48
C ASN A 533 18.42 11.54 10.54
N LEU A 534 17.40 10.82 11.00
CA LEU A 534 16.02 11.32 11.08
C LEU A 534 15.68 11.86 12.47
N LEU A 535 16.02 11.09 13.51
CA LEU A 535 15.55 11.35 14.87
C LEU A 535 16.15 12.63 15.44
N GLY A 536 17.41 12.95 15.10
CA GLY A 536 18.05 14.20 15.52
C GLY A 536 17.21 15.45 15.22
N ASN A 537 16.58 15.50 14.04
CA ASN A 537 15.69 16.60 13.66
C ASN A 537 14.31 16.47 14.33
N ILE A 538 13.69 15.28 14.27
CA ILE A 538 12.34 15.08 14.80
C ILE A 538 12.22 15.39 16.30
N MET A 539 13.24 15.02 17.09
CA MET A 539 13.24 15.22 18.55
C MET A 539 13.12 16.70 18.97
N THR A 540 13.30 17.65 18.04
CA THR A 540 13.07 19.08 18.29
C THR A 540 11.60 19.48 18.18
N ARG A 541 10.75 18.65 17.55
CA ARG A 541 9.33 18.96 17.27
C ARG A 541 8.34 18.08 18.03
N CYS A 542 8.68 16.82 18.29
CA CYS A 542 7.84 15.89 19.03
C CYS A 542 8.67 14.87 19.82
N ASP A 543 8.03 14.16 20.75
CA ASP A 543 8.69 13.23 21.64
C ASP A 543 9.11 11.96 20.87
N VAL A 544 10.35 11.52 21.07
CA VAL A 544 10.90 10.31 20.42
C VAL A 544 10.08 9.06 20.74
N ILE A 545 9.41 9.01 21.90
CA ILE A 545 8.54 7.89 22.29
C ILE A 545 7.37 7.76 21.30
N GLU A 546 6.84 8.87 20.78
CA GLU A 546 5.73 8.86 19.82
C GLU A 546 6.19 8.27 18.48
N VAL A 547 7.39 8.64 18.03
CA VAL A 547 8.00 8.11 16.81
C VAL A 547 8.32 6.62 16.95
N ILE A 548 8.92 6.21 18.07
CA ILE A 548 9.25 4.80 18.34
C ILE A 548 7.98 3.96 18.49
N SER A 549 6.91 4.50 19.07
CA SER A 549 5.60 3.83 19.12
C SER A 549 5.03 3.58 17.73
N GLU A 550 5.22 4.53 16.80
CA GLU A 550 4.80 4.37 15.40
C GLU A 550 5.68 3.36 14.65
N ILE A 551 7.00 3.40 14.84
CA ILE A 551 7.95 2.38 14.34
C ILE A 551 7.53 0.99 14.84
N ASP A 552 7.21 0.85 16.12
CA ASP A 552 6.69 -0.39 16.68
C ASP A 552 5.40 -0.80 15.96
N ARG A 553 4.41 0.09 15.88
CA ARG A 553 3.10 -0.21 15.28
C ARG A 553 3.22 -0.78 13.88
N ILE A 554 4.04 -0.18 13.01
CA ILE A 554 4.11 -0.56 11.59
C ILE A 554 5.11 -1.69 11.30
N LEU A 555 6.06 -1.97 12.19
CA LEU A 555 7.02 -3.07 12.06
C LEU A 555 6.39 -4.42 12.44
N ARG A 556 6.60 -5.43 11.60
CA ARG A 556 6.17 -6.80 11.88
C ARG A 556 6.99 -7.44 13.02
N PRO A 557 6.37 -8.28 13.87
CA PRO A 557 7.13 -9.13 14.79
C PRO A 557 8.16 -9.99 14.06
N GLY A 558 9.32 -10.21 14.68
CA GLY A 558 10.42 -10.99 14.11
C GLY A 558 11.28 -10.25 13.08
N LYS A 559 10.90 -9.02 12.72
CA LYS A 559 11.50 -8.19 11.66
C LYS A 559 12.39 -7.06 12.21
N TRP A 560 13.01 -6.32 11.30
CA TRP A 560 14.19 -5.51 11.60
C TRP A 560 13.91 -4.01 11.57
N VAL A 561 14.55 -3.28 12.47
CA VAL A 561 14.72 -1.83 12.41
C VAL A 561 16.22 -1.53 12.39
N VAL A 562 16.64 -0.62 11.51
CA VAL A 562 18.02 -0.16 11.40
C VAL A 562 18.01 1.37 11.36
N LEU A 563 18.56 1.99 12.40
CA LEU A 563 18.58 3.45 12.55
C LEU A 563 20.03 3.93 12.62
N GLN A 564 20.44 4.73 11.65
CA GLN A 564 21.72 5.43 11.69
C GLN A 564 21.53 6.81 12.32
N GLU A 565 22.17 7.05 13.47
CA GLU A 565 22.03 8.29 14.23
C GLU A 565 23.34 8.65 14.95
N SER A 566 23.40 9.84 15.55
CA SER A 566 24.54 10.22 16.39
C SER A 566 24.67 9.30 17.63
N PRO A 567 25.89 9.07 18.16
CA PRO A 567 26.08 8.20 19.33
C PRO A 567 25.21 8.57 20.53
N ASP A 568 25.00 9.87 20.77
CA ASP A 568 24.16 10.35 21.88
C ASP A 568 22.68 10.04 21.66
N THR A 569 22.21 10.11 20.41
CA THR A 569 20.85 9.70 20.07
C THR A 569 20.68 8.20 20.26
N LEU A 570 21.63 7.39 19.79
CA LEU A 570 21.60 5.93 19.92
C LEU A 570 21.53 5.50 21.40
N LYS A 571 22.32 6.13 22.28
CA LYS A 571 22.28 5.90 23.73
C LYS A 571 20.92 6.21 24.35
N LYS A 572 20.22 7.25 23.86
CA LYS A 572 18.88 7.62 24.34
C LYS A 572 17.80 6.65 23.89
N ILE A 573 17.87 6.15 22.66
CA ILE A 573 16.79 5.33 22.09
C ILE A 573 16.94 3.83 22.36
N LYS A 574 18.17 3.32 22.57
CA LYS A 574 18.41 1.89 22.85
C LYS A 574 17.57 1.38 24.04
N PRO A 575 17.52 2.06 25.21
CA PRO A 575 16.69 1.61 26.33
C PRO A 575 15.19 1.54 25.99
N ILE A 576 14.69 2.44 25.13
CA ILE A 576 13.28 2.42 24.70
C ILE A 576 12.99 1.14 23.91
N PHE A 577 13.87 0.77 22.97
CA PHE A 577 13.73 -0.50 22.22
C PHE A 577 13.84 -1.73 23.12
N LEU A 578 14.74 -1.73 24.10
CA LEU A 578 14.85 -2.82 25.08
C LEU A 578 13.57 -2.96 25.92
N SER A 579 12.97 -1.85 26.35
CA SER A 579 11.69 -1.86 27.08
C SER A 579 10.51 -2.38 26.26
N LEU A 580 10.62 -2.34 24.92
CA LEU A 580 9.68 -2.93 23.96
C LEU A 580 10.02 -4.39 23.61
N TYR A 581 10.97 -5.00 24.33
CA TYR A 581 11.44 -6.37 24.11
C TYR A 581 12.03 -6.59 22.72
N TYR A 582 12.72 -5.59 22.16
CA TYR A 582 13.54 -5.79 20.97
C TYR A 582 14.89 -6.37 21.38
N LYS A 583 15.43 -7.26 20.53
CA LYS A 583 16.86 -7.55 20.57
C LYS A 583 17.59 -6.42 19.87
N ALA A 584 18.16 -5.48 20.63
CA ALA A 584 18.71 -4.24 20.12
C ALA A 584 20.21 -4.11 20.42
N THR A 585 21.02 -3.89 19.37
CA THR A 585 22.47 -3.71 19.48
C THR A 585 22.92 -2.45 18.77
N ILE A 586 24.05 -1.88 19.20
CA ILE A 586 24.70 -0.77 18.51
C ILE A 586 25.90 -1.32 17.73
N VAL A 587 25.90 -1.10 16.42
CA VAL A 587 26.94 -1.57 15.49
C VAL A 587 27.77 -0.38 15.01
N LYS A 588 29.10 -0.51 15.10
CA LYS A 588 30.10 0.52 14.73
C LYS A 588 29.84 1.92 15.32
N ASN A 589 29.17 2.00 16.47
CA ASN A 589 28.79 3.26 17.12
C ASN A 589 28.00 4.24 16.24
N GLN A 590 27.32 3.73 15.20
CA GLN A 590 26.58 4.53 14.22
C GLN A 590 25.18 3.99 13.96
N PHE A 591 24.95 2.69 14.15
CA PHE A 591 23.70 2.04 13.81
C PHE A 591 23.09 1.38 15.04
N LEU A 592 21.83 1.67 15.36
CA LEU A 592 21.01 0.79 16.18
C LEU A 592 20.35 -0.24 15.28
N VAL A 593 20.61 -1.51 15.56
CA VAL A 593 20.01 -2.66 14.87
C VAL A 593 19.09 -3.35 15.87
N GLY A 594 17.79 -3.31 15.61
CA GLY A 594 16.77 -3.91 16.45
C GLY A 594 16.02 -5.02 15.73
N ARG A 595 15.85 -6.17 16.39
CA ARG A 595 14.92 -7.21 15.95
C ARG A 595 13.72 -7.27 16.89
N LYS A 596 12.54 -6.99 16.35
CA LYS A 596 11.30 -6.94 17.10
C LYS A 596 10.88 -8.34 17.57
N SER A 597 10.48 -8.48 18.84
CA SER A 597 9.92 -9.74 19.33
C SER A 597 8.41 -9.87 19.07
N PHE A 598 7.86 -11.03 19.42
CA PHE A 598 6.40 -11.28 19.41
C PHE A 598 5.70 -10.80 20.69
N TRP A 599 6.45 -10.27 21.66
CA TRP A 599 5.88 -9.79 22.91
C TRP A 599 4.87 -8.67 22.68
N ARG A 600 3.76 -8.71 23.42
CA ARG A 600 2.83 -7.61 23.61
C ARG A 600 2.36 -7.61 25.05
N HIS A 601 2.06 -6.44 25.58
CA HIS A 601 1.48 -6.32 26.91
C HIS A 601 0.19 -7.13 26.96
N ASP A 602 0.12 -8.10 27.87
CA ASP A 602 -1.02 -9.00 28.01
C ASP A 602 -2.20 -8.25 28.67
N ASN A 603 -3.41 -8.44 28.14
CA ASN A 603 -4.66 -7.94 28.75
C ASN A 603 -5.20 -8.91 29.82
N THR A 604 -4.49 -10.00 30.11
CA THR A 604 -4.92 -11.13 30.94
C THR A 604 -4.72 -10.95 32.45
N GLN A 605 -4.21 -9.81 32.91
CA GLN A 605 -4.12 -9.53 34.36
C GLN A 605 -5.34 -8.83 34.98
N LYS A 606 -6.47 -8.70 34.26
CA LYS A 606 -7.66 -7.99 34.79
C LYS A 606 -8.88 -8.83 35.17
N ASN A 607 -8.79 -10.16 35.19
CA ASN A 607 -9.81 -11.01 35.81
C ASN A 607 -9.15 -12.18 36.56
N ILE A 608 -8.73 -11.93 37.80
CA ILE A 608 -8.69 -12.95 38.85
C ILE A 608 -9.84 -12.60 39.80
#